data_AF-A0A0E0LK76-F1
#
_entry.id   AF-A0A0E0LK76-F1
#
_cell.length_a   1.000
_cell.length_b   1.000
_cell.length_c   1.000
_cell.angle_alpha   90.00
_cell.angle_beta   90.00
_cell.angle_gamma   90.00
#
_symmetry.space_group_name_H-M   'P 1'
#
loop_
_entity.id
_entity.type
_entity.pdbx_description
1 polymer ?
#
loop_
_entity_poly.entity_id
_entity_poly.type
_entity_poly.pdbx_seq_one_letter_code
_entity_poly.pdbx_strand_id
1 'polypeptide(L)'
;MGVVSAAADAAVVLFSLTVAVAAPLIDAQSVLPRHLFPAPLVSLKRWYAREFGDYLVARPPGFLRGLVWLELAFLWPLAVATLYGVLARRRWAATTSLIAGVSTLTSMSAILGEIVGSKKATPKLLQMYVPFAVFAVIAILRGLCSSAPRGTAGSSLGPSARKKRA
;
A
#
# COMPACT_ATOMS: atom_id res chain seq x y z
N MET A 1 -12.78 10.05 -19.38
CA MET A 1 -12.23 9.12 -18.35
C MET A 1 -10.69 9.24 -18.26
N GLY A 2 -10.14 10.44 -18.04
CA GLY A 2 -8.67 10.67 -18.07
C GLY A 2 -8.08 11.20 -16.76
N VAL A 3 -8.72 12.20 -16.16
CA VAL A 3 -8.19 12.89 -14.96
C VAL A 3 -8.27 12.03 -13.71
N VAL A 4 -9.39 11.31 -13.51
CA VAL A 4 -9.58 10.44 -12.33
C VAL A 4 -8.59 9.27 -12.32
N SER A 5 -8.28 8.70 -13.49
CA SER A 5 -7.27 7.65 -13.62
C SER A 5 -5.87 8.18 -13.32
N ALA A 6 -5.52 9.36 -13.86
CA ALA A 6 -4.22 9.98 -13.63
C ALA A 6 -4.02 10.37 -12.16
N ALA A 7 -5.07 10.87 -11.49
CA ALA A 7 -5.04 11.18 -10.06
C ALA A 7 -4.86 9.91 -9.22
N ALA A 8 -5.55 8.81 -9.56
CA ALA A 8 -5.38 7.52 -8.87
C ALA A 8 -3.97 6.93 -9.11
N ASP A 9 -3.44 7.02 -10.33
CA ASP A 9 -2.07 6.61 -10.64
C ASP A 9 -1.05 7.43 -9.82
N ALA A 10 -1.22 8.74 -9.74
CA ALA A 10 -0.35 9.62 -8.96
C ALA A 10 -0.42 9.31 -7.45
N ALA A 11 -1.63 9.08 -6.92
CA ALA A 11 -1.84 8.69 -5.53
C ALA A 11 -1.15 7.35 -5.20
N VAL A 12 -1.27 6.35 -6.08
CA VAL A 12 -0.62 5.04 -5.91
C VAL A 12 0.90 5.16 -6.03
N VAL A 13 1.42 5.99 -6.95
CA VAL A 13 2.86 6.26 -7.07
C VAL A 13 3.38 6.92 -5.80
N LEU A 14 2.71 7.96 -5.31
CA LEU A 14 3.11 8.67 -4.09
C LEU A 14 3.10 7.73 -2.88
N PHE A 15 2.04 6.93 -2.74
CA PHE A 15 1.91 5.95 -1.66
C PHE A 15 2.99 4.87 -1.75
N SER A 16 3.20 4.28 -2.93
CA SER A 16 4.20 3.23 -3.15
C SER A 16 5.63 3.75 -2.92
N LEU A 17 5.92 4.98 -3.34
CA LEU A 17 7.19 5.65 -3.07
C LEU A 17 7.39 5.88 -1.57
N THR A 18 6.34 6.34 -0.89
CA THR A 18 6.36 6.53 0.57
C THR A 18 6.68 5.22 1.28
N VAL A 19 5.99 4.12 0.95
CA VAL A 19 6.27 2.79 1.53
C VAL A 19 7.68 2.31 1.17
N ALA A 20 8.11 2.48 -0.08
CA ALA A 20 9.43 2.04 -0.54
C ALA A 20 10.59 2.69 0.24
N VAL A 21 10.40 3.93 0.72
CA VAL A 21 11.38 4.68 1.51
C VAL A 21 11.15 4.49 3.01
N ALA A 22 9.91 4.65 3.49
CA ALA A 22 9.58 4.62 4.91
C ALA A 22 9.74 3.23 5.53
N ALA A 23 9.36 2.15 4.82
CA ALA A 23 9.47 0.80 5.35
C ALA A 23 10.90 0.42 5.77
N PRO A 24 11.94 0.60 4.92
CA PRO A 24 13.31 0.31 5.33
C PRO A 24 13.91 1.37 6.27
N LEU A 25 13.52 2.64 6.18
CA LEU A 25 14.18 3.71 6.97
C LEU A 25 13.57 3.91 8.35
N ILE A 26 12.26 3.70 8.52
CA ILE A 26 11.50 4.02 9.75
C ILE A 26 10.92 2.75 10.37
N ASP A 27 10.22 1.93 9.58
CA ASP A 27 9.50 0.76 10.11
C ASP A 27 10.47 -0.36 10.49
N ALA A 28 11.53 -0.56 9.69
CA ALA A 28 12.60 -1.49 10.03
C ALA A 28 13.24 -1.21 11.39
N GLN A 29 13.27 0.04 11.86
CA GLN A 29 13.78 0.36 13.21
C GLN A 29 12.92 -0.23 14.35
N SER A 30 11.73 -0.77 14.06
CA SER A 30 10.86 -1.44 15.04
C SER A 30 11.23 -2.91 15.23
N VAL A 31 11.93 -3.52 14.29
CA VAL A 31 12.31 -4.94 14.28
C VAL A 31 13.82 -5.16 14.23
N LEU A 32 14.57 -4.28 13.57
CA LEU A 32 16.03 -4.32 13.49
C LEU A 32 16.68 -3.51 14.63
N PRO A 33 17.90 -3.90 15.03
CA PRO A 33 18.65 -3.16 16.03
C PRO A 33 18.99 -1.72 15.59
N ARG A 34 18.89 -0.78 16.53
CA ARG A 34 19.03 0.67 16.28
C ARG A 34 20.41 1.11 15.76
N HIS A 35 21.46 0.32 15.98
CA HIS A 35 22.82 0.64 15.53
C HIS A 35 22.99 0.56 14.01
N LEU A 36 22.06 -0.12 13.31
CA LEU A 36 22.06 -0.20 11.85
C LEU A 36 21.53 1.09 11.19
N PHE A 37 20.97 2.01 11.97
CA PHE A 37 20.34 3.22 11.47
C PHE A 37 21.10 4.48 11.91
N PRO A 38 21.25 5.48 11.02
CA PRO A 38 21.91 6.73 11.36
C PRO A 38 21.10 7.51 12.42
N ALA A 39 21.84 8.21 13.29
CA ALA A 39 21.27 8.94 14.43
C ALA A 39 20.12 9.92 14.11
N PRO A 40 20.09 10.61 12.95
CA PRO A 40 18.97 11.46 12.57
C PRO A 40 17.65 10.69 12.40
N LEU A 41 17.68 9.49 11.80
CA LEU A 41 16.48 8.67 11.58
C LEU A 41 15.89 8.16 12.89
N VAL A 42 16.76 7.75 13.82
CA VAL A 42 16.35 7.31 15.16
C VAL A 42 15.79 8.49 15.98
N SER A 43 16.33 9.69 15.78
CA SER A 43 15.85 10.91 16.42
C SER A 43 14.52 11.37 15.85
N LEU A 44 14.33 11.29 14.54
CA LEU A 44 13.07 11.60 13.85
C LEU A 44 11.94 10.68 14.34
N LYS A 45 12.18 9.37 14.40
CA LYS A 45 11.22 8.39 14.94
C LYS A 45 10.84 8.71 16.41
N ARG A 46 11.82 9.06 17.23
CA ARG A 46 11.60 9.44 18.64
C ARG A 46 10.87 10.78 18.79
N TRP A 47 11.12 11.73 17.91
CA TRP A 47 10.39 13.00 17.88
C TRP A 47 8.94 12.74 17.47
N TYR A 48 8.70 11.99 16.40
CA TYR A 48 7.37 11.59 15.94
C TYR A 48 6.56 10.87 17.03
N ALA A 49 7.15 9.87 17.68
CA ALA A 49 6.47 9.12 18.74
C ALA A 49 6.06 10.01 19.92
N ARG A 50 6.84 11.07 20.21
CA ARG A 50 6.50 12.06 21.25
C ARG A 50 5.45 13.05 20.79
N GLU A 51 5.59 13.57 19.57
CA GLU A 51 4.70 14.60 19.01
C GLU A 51 3.28 14.08 18.80
N PHE A 52 3.16 12.86 18.24
CA PHE A 52 1.88 12.23 17.94
C PHE A 52 1.34 11.37 19.07
N GLY A 53 2.11 11.18 20.15
CA GLY A 53 1.74 10.29 21.25
C GLY A 53 1.58 8.84 20.81
N ASP A 54 2.28 8.45 19.74
CA ASP A 54 2.11 7.14 19.11
C ASP A 54 2.76 6.05 19.97
N TYR A 55 1.93 5.41 20.80
CA TYR A 55 2.36 4.34 21.69
C TYR A 55 2.83 3.10 20.92
N LEU A 56 2.33 2.88 19.70
CA LEU A 56 2.70 1.77 18.84
C LEU A 56 4.13 1.92 18.31
N VAL A 57 4.55 3.15 18.05
CA VAL A 57 5.92 3.45 17.61
C VAL A 57 6.88 3.59 18.79
N ALA A 58 6.40 4.09 19.94
CA ALA A 58 7.19 4.24 21.15
C ALA A 58 7.56 2.89 21.80
N ARG A 59 6.61 1.95 21.83
CA ARG A 59 6.81 0.58 22.34
C ARG A 59 6.06 -0.42 21.44
N PRO A 60 6.67 -0.87 20.33
CA PRO A 60 5.99 -1.71 19.37
C PRO A 60 5.56 -3.05 19.98
N PRO A 61 4.23 -3.31 20.09
CA PRO A 61 3.73 -4.58 20.57
C PRO A 61 4.11 -5.73 19.63
N GLY A 62 4.02 -6.98 20.13
CA GLY A 62 4.42 -8.16 19.36
C GLY A 62 3.72 -8.28 18.00
N PHE A 63 2.41 -7.98 17.94
CA PHE A 63 1.66 -8.03 16.69
C PHE A 63 2.19 -7.03 15.65
N LEU A 64 2.57 -5.82 16.09
CA LEU A 64 3.04 -4.76 15.19
C LEU A 64 4.43 -5.08 14.65
N ARG A 65 5.30 -5.70 15.47
CA ARG A 65 6.57 -6.25 14.98
C ARG A 65 6.34 -7.33 13.92
N GLY A 66 5.31 -8.17 14.08
CA GLY A 66 4.90 -9.15 13.08
C GLY A 66 4.43 -8.50 11.77
N LEU A 67 3.58 -7.46 11.87
CA LEU A 67 3.15 -6.68 10.70
C LEU A 67 4.31 -6.00 9.98
N VAL A 68 5.25 -5.40 10.73
CA VAL A 68 6.44 -4.77 10.15
C VAL A 68 7.33 -5.79 9.42
N TRP A 69 7.46 -7.01 9.95
CA TRP A 69 8.16 -8.08 9.24
C TRP A 69 7.46 -8.47 7.94
N LEU A 70 6.13 -8.60 7.96
CA LEU A 70 5.34 -8.87 6.76
C LEU A 70 5.47 -7.72 5.74
N GLU A 71 5.45 -6.49 6.24
CA GLU A 71 5.62 -5.28 5.43
C GLU A 71 7.00 -5.26 4.75
N LEU A 72 8.08 -5.52 5.49
CA LEU A 72 9.43 -5.58 4.92
C LEU A 72 9.61 -6.74 3.94
N ALA A 73 9.07 -7.92 4.24
CA ALA A 73 9.27 -9.11 3.42
C ALA A 73 8.42 -9.11 2.14
N PHE A 74 7.20 -8.58 2.21
CA PHE A 74 6.22 -8.69 1.11
C PHE A 74 5.75 -7.35 0.59
N LEU A 75 5.35 -6.42 1.47
CA LEU A 75 4.76 -5.15 1.03
C LEU A 75 5.81 -4.23 0.41
N TRP A 76 7.03 -4.20 0.95
CA TRP A 76 8.14 -3.39 0.45
C TRP A 76 8.56 -3.75 -0.99
N PRO A 77 8.89 -5.02 -1.32
CA PRO A 77 9.22 -5.37 -2.71
C PRO A 77 8.01 -5.18 -3.63
N LEU A 78 6.79 -5.41 -3.14
CA LEU A 78 5.57 -5.18 -3.90
C LEU A 78 5.30 -3.68 -4.16
N ALA A 79 5.62 -2.80 -3.22
CA ALA A 79 5.52 -1.35 -3.38
C ALA A 79 6.52 -0.85 -4.41
N VAL A 80 7.78 -1.32 -4.36
CA VAL A 80 8.80 -1.02 -5.38
C VAL A 80 8.36 -1.51 -6.75
N ALA A 81 7.86 -2.75 -6.83
CA ALA A 81 7.32 -3.30 -8.07
C ALA A 81 6.13 -2.48 -8.59
N THR A 82 5.19 -2.10 -7.72
CA THR A 82 4.02 -1.30 -8.09
C THR A 82 4.43 0.08 -8.60
N LEU A 83 5.36 0.75 -7.92
CA LEU A 83 5.93 2.04 -8.34
C LEU A 83 6.52 1.94 -9.76
N TYR A 84 7.39 0.95 -9.99
CA TYR A 84 7.96 0.71 -11.31
C TYR A 84 6.89 0.38 -12.35
N GLY A 85 5.93 -0.47 -11.99
CA GLY A 85 4.85 -0.90 -12.86
C GLY A 85 3.96 0.26 -13.32
N VAL A 86 3.63 1.20 -12.42
CA VAL A 86 2.84 2.39 -12.77
C VAL A 86 3.65 3.33 -13.67
N LEU A 87 4.89 3.62 -13.30
CA LEU A 87 5.77 4.51 -14.07
C LEU A 87 6.07 3.97 -15.48
N ALA A 88 6.33 2.68 -15.60
CA ALA A 88 6.58 1.99 -16.86
C ALA A 88 5.28 1.56 -17.59
N ARG A 89 4.10 1.96 -17.09
CA ARG A 89 2.76 1.64 -17.62
C ARG A 89 2.57 0.16 -17.95
N ARG A 90 3.04 -0.73 -17.08
CA ARG A 90 2.95 -2.18 -17.26
C ARG A 90 1.57 -2.70 -16.86
N ARG A 91 1.07 -3.70 -17.58
CA ARG A 91 -0.26 -4.29 -17.34
C ARG A 91 -0.38 -4.97 -15.96
N TRP A 92 0.71 -5.53 -15.46
CA TRP A 92 0.76 -6.16 -14.13
C TRP A 92 0.70 -5.15 -12.98
N ALA A 93 0.88 -3.85 -13.24
CA ALA A 93 0.80 -2.80 -12.22
C ALA A 93 -0.60 -2.65 -11.60
N ALA A 94 -1.64 -3.06 -12.33
CA ALA A 94 -3.00 -3.10 -11.81
C ALA A 94 -3.13 -4.18 -10.72
N THR A 95 -2.62 -5.37 -11.00
CA THR A 95 -2.63 -6.50 -10.07
C THR A 95 -1.77 -6.23 -8.84
N THR A 96 -0.56 -5.69 -9.00
CA THR A 96 0.31 -5.40 -7.86
C THR A 96 -0.25 -4.28 -6.98
N SER A 97 -0.86 -3.25 -7.58
CA SER A 97 -1.58 -2.19 -6.86
C SER A 97 -2.78 -2.73 -6.08
N LEU A 98 -3.50 -3.69 -6.66
CA LEU A 98 -4.61 -4.35 -5.97
C LEU A 98 -4.11 -5.12 -4.74
N ILE A 99 -3.09 -5.97 -4.91
CA ILE A 99 -2.52 -6.77 -3.82
C ILE A 99 -1.95 -5.84 -2.74
N ALA A 100 -1.17 -4.82 -3.12
CA ALA A 100 -0.60 -3.87 -2.19
C ALA A 100 -1.68 -3.10 -1.43
N GLY A 101 -2.73 -2.66 -2.11
CA GLY A 101 -3.86 -1.98 -1.49
C GLY A 101 -4.60 -2.88 -0.50
N VAL A 102 -4.92 -4.12 -0.85
CA VAL A 102 -5.59 -5.07 0.06
C VAL A 102 -4.72 -5.36 1.28
N SER A 103 -3.43 -5.70 1.09
CA SER A 103 -2.52 -6.00 2.19
C SER A 103 -2.32 -4.81 3.13
N THR A 104 -2.23 -3.59 2.58
CA THR A 104 -2.15 -2.36 3.38
C THR A 104 -3.44 -2.15 4.16
N LEU A 105 -4.60 -2.31 3.51
CA LEU A 105 -5.90 -2.13 4.16
C LEU A 105 -6.10 -3.11 5.32
N THR A 106 -5.74 -4.38 5.13
CA THR A 106 -5.77 -5.40 6.20
C THR A 106 -4.90 -5.00 7.38
N SER A 107 -3.67 -4.54 7.12
CA SER A 107 -2.74 -4.10 8.18
C SER A 107 -3.27 -2.86 8.91
N MET A 108 -3.81 -1.90 8.17
CA MET A 108 -4.45 -0.70 8.73
C MET A 108 -5.68 -1.04 9.57
N SER A 109 -6.51 -2.00 9.15
CA SER A 109 -7.65 -2.46 9.95
C SER A 109 -7.21 -3.08 11.28
N ALA A 110 -6.13 -3.87 11.28
CA ALA A 110 -5.59 -4.42 12.52
C ALA A 110 -5.06 -3.33 13.46
N ILE A 111 -4.32 -2.35 12.93
CA ILE A 111 -3.77 -1.22 13.69
C ILE A 111 -4.89 -0.34 14.25
N LEU A 112 -5.86 0.04 13.41
CA LEU A 112 -7.02 0.84 13.84
C LEU A 112 -7.88 0.10 14.87
N GLY A 113 -8.07 -1.21 14.69
CA GLY A 113 -8.78 -2.06 15.64
C GLY A 113 -8.13 -2.04 17.03
N GLU A 114 -6.80 -2.15 17.09
CA GLU A 114 -6.05 -2.04 18.35
C GLU A 114 -6.13 -0.62 18.94
N ILE A 115 -6.02 0.43 18.11
CA ILE A 115 -6.11 1.82 18.59
C ILE A 115 -7.48 2.11 19.21
N VAL A 116 -8.56 1.66 18.57
CA VAL A 116 -9.93 1.83 19.07
C VAL A 116 -10.17 0.93 20.30
N GLY A 117 -9.73 -0.33 20.26
CA GLY A 117 -9.90 -1.29 21.35
C GLY A 117 -9.11 -0.95 22.62
N SER A 118 -7.92 -0.36 22.48
CA SER A 118 -7.05 0.02 23.60
C SER A 118 -7.53 1.26 24.37
N LYS A 119 -8.58 1.95 23.91
CA LYS A 119 -9.10 3.22 24.47
C LYS A 119 -8.07 4.36 24.55
N LYS A 120 -6.91 4.20 23.88
CA LYS A 120 -5.86 5.22 23.73
C LYS A 120 -5.99 5.99 22.40
N ALA A 121 -7.12 5.79 21.71
CA ALA A 121 -7.43 6.49 20.47
C ALA A 121 -7.45 8.00 20.70
N THR A 122 -6.43 8.67 20.18
CA THR A 122 -6.34 10.13 20.15
C THR A 122 -6.72 10.60 18.75
N PRO A 123 -7.53 11.67 18.58
CA PRO A 123 -7.94 12.16 17.27
C PRO A 123 -6.76 12.48 16.34
N LYS A 124 -5.65 13.01 16.88
CA LYS A 124 -4.40 13.24 16.13
C LYS A 124 -3.82 11.94 15.55
N LEU A 125 -3.83 10.87 16.34
CA LEU A 125 -3.34 9.56 15.91
C LEU A 125 -4.22 9.02 14.79
N LEU A 126 -5.54 9.09 14.95
CA LEU A 126 -6.49 8.62 13.94
C LEU A 126 -6.37 9.40 12.62
N GLN A 127 -6.25 10.73 12.69
CA GLN A 127 -6.04 11.59 11.52
C GLN A 127 -4.76 11.26 10.75
N MET A 128 -3.78 10.66 11.40
CA MET A 128 -2.53 10.25 10.78
C MET A 128 -2.63 8.89 10.07
N TYR A 129 -3.37 7.92 10.64
CA TYR A 129 -3.54 6.58 10.04
C TYR A 129 -4.64 6.53 8.96
N VAL A 130 -5.67 7.37 9.04
CA VAL A 130 -6.78 7.41 8.07
C VAL A 130 -6.33 7.67 6.63
N PRO A 131 -5.42 8.62 6.33
CA PRO A 131 -4.91 8.83 4.98
C PRO A 131 -4.32 7.56 4.36
N PHE A 132 -3.57 6.75 5.11
CA PHE A 132 -3.01 5.49 4.61
C PHE A 132 -4.10 4.48 4.23
N ALA A 133 -5.18 4.39 5.02
CA ALA A 133 -6.33 3.57 4.68
C ALA A 133 -7.05 4.08 3.40
N VAL A 134 -7.16 5.41 3.24
CA VAL A 134 -7.73 6.02 2.03
C VAL A 134 -6.87 5.71 0.80
N PHE A 135 -5.54 5.83 0.90
CA PHE A 135 -4.62 5.45 -0.18
C PHE A 135 -4.73 3.96 -0.54
N ALA A 136 -4.89 3.09 0.46
CA ALA A 136 -5.09 1.66 0.24
C ALA A 136 -6.39 1.40 -0.55
N VAL A 137 -7.48 2.07 -0.21
CA VAL A 137 -8.75 1.97 -0.95
C VAL A 137 -8.60 2.49 -2.39
N ILE A 138 -7.91 3.62 -2.59
CA ILE A 138 -7.62 4.14 -3.93
C ILE A 138 -6.80 3.13 -4.76
N ALA A 139 -5.81 2.49 -4.15
CA ALA A 139 -4.98 1.46 -4.80
C ALA A 139 -5.80 0.23 -5.22
N ILE A 140 -6.76 -0.20 -4.37
CA ILE A 140 -7.70 -1.28 -4.66
C ILE A 140 -8.60 -0.89 -5.85
N LEU A 141 -9.23 0.28 -5.78
CA LEU A 141 -10.13 0.77 -6.82
C LEU A 141 -9.42 0.90 -8.16
N ARG A 142 -8.19 1.44 -8.16
CA ARG A 142 -7.35 1.51 -9.36
C ARG A 142 -7.07 0.11 -9.92
N GLY A 143 -6.67 -0.82 -9.05
CA GLY A 143 -6.38 -2.20 -9.43
C GLY A 143 -7.59 -2.90 -10.05
N LEU A 144 -8.77 -2.77 -9.44
CA LEU A 144 -10.02 -3.35 -9.94
C LEU A 144 -10.45 -2.72 -11.27
N CYS A 145 -10.47 -1.39 -11.36
CA CYS A 145 -10.89 -0.67 -12.56
C CYS A 145 -9.93 -0.89 -13.75
N SER A 146 -8.64 -1.12 -13.49
CA SER A 146 -7.63 -1.37 -14.53
C SER A 146 -7.54 -2.85 -14.93
N SER A 147 -7.96 -3.77 -14.05
CA SER A 147 -7.99 -5.21 -14.30
C SER A 147 -9.30 -5.68 -14.93
N ALA A 148 -10.36 -4.88 -14.86
CA ALA A 148 -11.60 -5.16 -15.56
C ALA A 148 -11.31 -5.37 -17.05
N PRO A 149 -11.75 -6.48 -17.67
CA PRO A 149 -11.69 -6.63 -19.11
C PRO A 149 -12.32 -5.38 -19.70
N ARG A 150 -11.65 -4.76 -20.69
CA ARG A 150 -12.37 -3.87 -21.60
C ARG A 150 -13.51 -4.71 -22.15
N GLY A 151 -14.72 -4.49 -21.65
CA GLY A 151 -15.92 -5.07 -22.21
C GLY A 151 -15.83 -4.79 -23.71
N THR A 152 -15.77 -5.86 -24.48
CA THR A 152 -15.85 -5.83 -25.94
C THR A 152 -17.22 -5.27 -26.31
N ALA A 153 -17.35 -3.96 -26.24
CA ALA A 153 -18.44 -3.23 -26.86
C ALA A 153 -17.99 -2.91 -28.29
N GLY A 154 -18.56 -3.62 -29.26
CA GLY A 154 -18.57 -3.20 -30.67
C GLY A 154 -17.94 -4.17 -31.68
N SER A 155 -18.82 -4.90 -32.36
CA SER A 155 -18.82 -5.17 -33.82
C SER A 155 -17.69 -5.98 -34.49
N SER A 156 -18.03 -7.15 -35.02
CA SER A 156 -18.12 -7.37 -36.48
C SER A 156 -18.56 -8.80 -36.84
N LEU A 157 -19.41 -8.87 -37.86
CA LEU A 157 -19.95 -10.07 -38.49
C LEU A 157 -18.89 -10.86 -39.27
N GLY A 158 -18.82 -12.18 -39.04
CA GLY A 158 -18.44 -13.28 -39.96
C GLY A 158 -17.08 -13.25 -40.69
N PRO A 159 -16.73 -14.27 -41.52
CA PRO A 159 -17.41 -15.56 -41.76
C PRO A 159 -16.47 -16.80 -41.82
N SER A 160 -17.11 -17.97 -42.02
CA SER A 160 -16.60 -19.15 -42.75
C SER A 160 -15.73 -20.18 -41.99
N ALA A 161 -16.42 -21.10 -41.30
CA ALA A 161 -15.87 -22.42 -40.98
C ALA A 161 -15.78 -23.25 -42.27
N ARG A 162 -14.59 -23.24 -42.87
CA ARG A 162 -14.18 -24.05 -44.01
C ARG A 162 -13.93 -25.51 -43.58
N LYS A 163 -14.65 -26.44 -44.24
CA LYS A 163 -14.33 -27.86 -44.48
C LYS A 163 -14.01 -28.77 -43.28
N LYS A 164 -14.87 -29.77 -43.07
CA LYS A 164 -14.41 -31.17 -42.97
C LYS A 164 -15.32 -32.06 -43.83
N ARG A 165 -14.72 -32.65 -44.87
CA ARG A 165 -15.24 -33.83 -45.57
C ARG A 165 -15.12 -35.02 -44.61
N ALA A 166 -16.18 -35.81 -44.52
CA ALA A 166 -16.15 -37.25 -44.30
C ALA A 166 -17.27 -37.82 -45.17
#